data_AF-A0A6J1I8B1-F1
#
_entry.id   AF-A0A6J1I8B1-F1
#
_cell.length_a   1.000
_cell.length_b   1.000
_cell.length_c   1.000
_cell.angle_alpha   90.00
_cell.angle_beta   90.00
_cell.angle_gamma   90.00
#
_symmetry.space_group_name_H-M   'P 1'
#
loop_
_entity.id
_entity.type
_entity.pdbx_description
1 polymer ?
#
loop_
_entity_poly.entity_id
_entity_poly.type
_entity_poly.pdbx_seq_one_letter_code
_entity_poly.pdbx_strand_id
1 'polypeptide(L)'
;MAAINLPFIHSPPSLQIFSIKSPQSTSKFLLFSQSIASPLLSSSSKLYTTAKARASSLIAFAARNLSESELNSVPETAGEIAGKFPSDAGVYAVYDKDGDVQFIGITRSIAGSVATHWKSVPELCVSVKFGVVDEPDRTTLTQAWKSWMEEHIKATGKVPPGNESGNATWVRQPPKKKADLRLTPGRHVQLTVPLEELIDQLVKENKVVAFIKGSRSAPLCGFSQRVIGILEAEGVDYESVDVLDEEYNNGLRESLKTYSNWPTFPQIFVDGQLIGGCDILSSMHEKGELAGLFKN
;
A
#
# COMPACT_ATOMS: atom_id res chain seq x y z
N MET A 1 50.97 50.85 30.24
CA MET A 1 51.61 49.85 31.11
C MET A 1 50.62 48.72 31.36
N ALA A 2 51.10 47.47 31.23
CA ALA A 2 50.46 46.16 31.52
C ALA A 2 49.18 45.81 30.73
N ALA A 3 49.07 44.85 29.80
CA ALA A 3 49.63 43.52 29.53
C ALA A 3 49.04 42.36 30.37
N ILE A 4 48.76 41.23 29.66
CA ILE A 4 48.62 39.82 30.12
C ILE A 4 47.18 39.42 30.56
N ASN A 5 46.52 38.28 30.24
CA ASN A 5 46.79 37.03 29.51
C ASN A 5 45.47 36.37 29.03
N LEU A 6 45.54 35.53 27.98
CA LEU A 6 44.55 34.50 27.59
C LEU A 6 44.69 33.21 28.44
N PRO A 7 43.67 32.33 28.44
CA PRO A 7 43.90 30.90 28.46
C PRO A 7 43.20 30.13 27.32
N PHE A 8 43.63 28.87 27.21
CA PHE A 8 43.70 27.97 26.07
C PHE A 8 42.73 26.76 26.23
N ILE A 9 42.23 26.25 25.10
CA ILE A 9 41.84 24.86 24.71
C ILE A 9 40.87 24.04 25.58
N HIS A 10 39.84 23.41 24.95
CA HIS A 10 39.75 21.93 24.79
C HIS A 10 38.71 21.50 23.73
N SER A 11 39.20 20.78 22.71
CA SER A 11 38.45 20.03 21.69
C SER A 11 38.23 18.58 22.14
N PRO A 12 37.18 17.89 21.66
CA PRO A 12 36.88 16.51 22.08
C PRO A 12 37.75 15.46 21.33
N PRO A 13 37.95 14.25 21.92
CA PRO A 13 38.86 13.24 21.38
C PRO A 13 38.20 12.27 20.39
N SER A 14 39.08 11.71 19.57
CA SER A 14 38.88 10.79 18.45
C SER A 14 38.49 9.35 18.83
N LEU A 15 37.80 8.70 17.90
CA LEU A 15 37.44 7.28 17.85
C LEU A 15 38.66 6.36 17.96
N GLN A 16 38.62 5.39 18.88
CA GLN A 16 39.51 4.23 18.88
C GLN A 16 38.80 2.98 18.35
N ILE A 17 39.47 2.34 17.39
CA ILE A 17 39.14 1.07 16.75
C ILE A 17 39.47 -0.06 17.73
N PHE A 18 38.48 -0.85 18.14
CA PHE A 18 38.70 -2.11 18.86
C PHE A 18 38.76 -3.28 17.86
N SER A 19 39.95 -3.86 17.76
CA SER A 19 40.23 -5.15 17.13
C SER A 19 39.78 -6.27 18.06
N ILE A 20 38.84 -7.11 17.62
CA ILE A 20 38.39 -8.30 18.36
C ILE A 20 39.05 -9.54 17.76
N LYS A 21 39.89 -10.18 18.58
CA LYS A 21 40.51 -11.48 18.33
C LYS A 21 39.47 -12.61 18.37
N SER A 22 39.63 -13.54 17.43
CA SER A 22 39.05 -14.88 17.38
C SER A 22 39.42 -15.74 18.60
N PRO A 23 38.56 -16.70 18.95
CA PRO A 23 39.02 -18.01 19.40
C PRO A 23 38.50 -19.14 18.51
N GLN A 24 39.44 -20.04 18.17
CA GLN A 24 39.20 -21.34 17.56
C GLN A 24 38.46 -22.26 18.54
N SER A 25 37.50 -23.02 18.04
CA SER A 25 37.02 -24.25 18.68
C SER A 25 36.74 -25.30 17.62
N THR A 26 37.44 -26.42 17.73
CA THR A 26 37.38 -27.59 16.86
C THR A 26 36.47 -28.64 17.48
N SER A 27 35.57 -29.23 16.69
CA SER A 27 35.20 -30.64 16.84
C SER A 27 34.47 -31.22 15.62
N LYS A 28 35.24 -32.03 14.89
CA LYS A 28 34.96 -33.41 14.44
C LYS A 28 33.63 -33.69 13.73
N PHE A 29 33.77 -33.83 12.41
CA PHE A 29 32.94 -34.62 11.51
C PHE A 29 32.77 -36.08 11.99
N LEU A 30 31.54 -36.59 11.91
CA LEU A 30 31.27 -38.01 11.69
C LEU A 30 30.20 -38.14 10.60
N LEU A 31 30.60 -38.80 9.52
CA LEU A 31 29.77 -39.29 8.44
C LEU A 31 29.01 -40.53 8.91
N PHE A 32 27.69 -40.57 8.71
CA PHE A 32 26.97 -41.83 8.59
C PHE A 32 26.04 -41.77 7.38
N SER A 33 26.45 -42.52 6.36
CA SER A 33 25.65 -42.97 5.24
C SER A 33 24.73 -44.09 5.73
N GLN A 34 23.42 -43.97 5.53
CA GLN A 34 22.53 -45.11 5.39
C GLN A 34 21.49 -44.85 4.30
N SER A 35 21.67 -45.61 3.22
CA SER A 35 20.67 -45.93 2.20
C SER A 35 19.57 -46.78 2.81
N ILE A 36 18.30 -46.39 2.65
CA ILE A 36 17.17 -47.31 2.70
C ILE A 36 16.17 -46.95 1.59
N ALA A 37 15.82 -47.99 0.84
CA ALA A 37 14.98 -47.99 -0.34
C ALA A 37 13.50 -47.65 -0.07
N SER A 38 12.84 -47.17 -1.12
CA SER A 38 11.40 -46.93 -1.24
C SER A 38 10.55 -48.17 -0.97
N PRO A 39 9.26 -47.96 -0.67
CA PRO A 39 8.23 -48.71 -1.37
C PRO A 39 7.22 -47.80 -2.06
N LEU A 40 6.86 -48.25 -3.26
CA LEU A 40 5.75 -47.79 -4.08
C LEU A 40 4.43 -47.91 -3.31
N LEU A 41 3.64 -46.84 -3.26
CA LEU A 41 2.20 -46.96 -3.14
C LEU A 41 1.50 -46.11 -4.21
N SER A 42 0.81 -46.82 -5.08
CA SER A 42 -0.19 -46.26 -5.99
C SER A 42 -1.35 -45.69 -5.19
N SER A 43 -1.78 -44.46 -5.50
CA SER A 43 -3.16 -44.07 -5.24
C SER A 43 -3.71 -43.26 -6.39
N SER A 44 -4.69 -43.91 -7.02
CA SER A 44 -5.68 -43.48 -7.99
C SER A 44 -5.95 -41.97 -8.07
N SER A 45 -5.85 -41.49 -9.31
CA SER A 45 -6.61 -40.40 -9.92
C SER A 45 -7.98 -40.12 -9.28
N LYS A 46 -8.16 -38.88 -8.79
CA LYS A 46 -9.41 -38.11 -8.92
C LYS A 46 -9.06 -36.63 -9.14
N LEU A 47 -8.89 -36.29 -10.42
CA LEU A 47 -8.97 -34.93 -10.92
C LEU A 47 -10.37 -34.39 -10.63
N TYR A 48 -10.51 -33.50 -9.65
CA TYR A 48 -11.66 -32.61 -9.58
C TYR A 48 -11.33 -31.36 -10.40
N THR A 49 -11.40 -31.52 -11.72
CA THR A 49 -11.56 -30.40 -12.64
C THR A 49 -13.00 -29.92 -12.50
N THR A 50 -13.22 -28.85 -11.76
CA THR A 50 -14.34 -27.94 -12.02
C THR A 50 -13.76 -26.61 -12.46
N ALA A 51 -13.04 -26.64 -13.59
CA ALA A 51 -12.86 -25.46 -14.40
C ALA A 51 -14.25 -25.06 -14.90
N LYS A 52 -14.83 -24.07 -14.23
CA LYS A 52 -16.05 -23.42 -14.68
C LYS A 52 -15.69 -22.75 -16.00
N ALA A 53 -16.02 -23.43 -17.11
CA ALA A 53 -15.83 -22.92 -18.46
C ALA A 53 -16.66 -21.64 -18.60
N ARG A 54 -16.03 -20.49 -18.35
CA ARG A 54 -16.50 -19.24 -18.93
C ARG A 54 -16.20 -19.35 -20.41
N ALA A 55 -17.22 -19.60 -21.21
CA ALA A 55 -17.20 -19.31 -22.62
C ALA A 55 -17.11 -17.79 -22.79
N SER A 56 -15.92 -17.21 -22.57
CA SER A 56 -15.56 -15.97 -23.21
C SER A 56 -15.22 -16.32 -24.64
N SER A 57 -15.89 -15.69 -25.59
CA SER A 57 -15.42 -15.62 -26.97
C SER A 57 -14.03 -14.96 -26.94
N LEU A 58 -12.97 -15.76 -26.81
CA LEU A 58 -11.59 -15.31 -26.88
C LEU A 58 -11.30 -14.97 -28.34
N ILE A 59 -11.67 -13.76 -28.74
CA ILE A 59 -10.95 -13.09 -29.81
C ILE A 59 -9.61 -12.72 -29.16
N ALA A 60 -8.56 -13.48 -29.46
CA ALA A 60 -7.20 -13.13 -29.10
C ALA A 60 -6.91 -11.73 -29.65
N PHE A 61 -6.65 -10.77 -28.76
CA PHE A 61 -6.33 -9.40 -29.13
C PHE A 61 -4.87 -9.19 -28.72
N ALA A 62 -3.96 -9.36 -29.68
CA ALA A 62 -2.66 -8.72 -29.57
C ALA A 62 -2.89 -7.20 -29.41
N ALA A 63 -2.06 -6.52 -28.61
CA ALA A 63 -2.17 -5.08 -28.43
C ALA A 63 -2.17 -4.38 -29.79
N ARG A 64 -3.34 -3.92 -30.23
CA ARG A 64 -3.52 -3.14 -31.46
C ARG A 64 -2.73 -1.84 -31.32
N ASN A 65 -2.35 -1.24 -32.45
CA ASN A 65 -1.73 0.09 -32.47
C ASN A 65 -2.71 1.17 -31.96
N LEU A 66 -2.20 2.36 -31.61
CA LEU A 66 -3.03 3.44 -31.06
C LEU A 66 -4.07 3.93 -32.07
N SER A 67 -3.73 4.00 -33.35
CA SER A 67 -4.65 4.35 -34.45
C SER A 67 -5.75 3.31 -34.67
N GLU A 68 -5.42 2.02 -34.57
CA GLU A 68 -6.33 0.89 -34.79
C GLU A 68 -7.26 0.62 -33.59
N SER A 69 -6.93 1.18 -32.43
CA SER A 69 -7.71 0.99 -31.21
C SER A 69 -8.95 1.88 -31.18
N GLU A 70 -10.07 1.31 -30.73
CA GLU A 70 -11.36 1.99 -30.64
C GLU A 70 -11.39 2.99 -29.47
N LEU A 71 -11.94 4.18 -29.71
CA LEU A 71 -12.08 5.22 -28.69
C LEU A 71 -13.37 5.00 -27.91
N ASN A 72 -13.24 4.83 -26.59
CA ASN A 72 -14.35 4.51 -25.70
C ASN A 72 -14.56 5.62 -24.68
N SER A 73 -15.73 6.27 -24.67
CA SER A 73 -16.07 7.28 -23.65
C SER A 73 -16.11 6.66 -22.26
N VAL A 74 -15.59 7.36 -21.25
CA VAL A 74 -15.60 6.92 -19.86
C VAL A 74 -16.94 7.34 -19.22
N PRO A 75 -17.75 6.40 -18.70
CA PRO A 75 -19.00 6.74 -18.02
C PRO A 75 -18.76 7.43 -16.67
N GLU A 76 -19.76 8.15 -16.19
CA GLU A 76 -19.71 8.94 -14.95
C GLU A 76 -19.84 8.11 -13.65
N THR A 77 -19.97 6.78 -13.75
CA THR A 77 -20.06 5.92 -12.57
C THR A 77 -19.08 4.75 -12.64
N ALA A 78 -18.42 4.44 -11.53
CA ALA A 78 -17.41 3.38 -11.46
C ALA A 78 -17.95 1.98 -11.80
N GLY A 79 -19.24 1.73 -11.51
CA GLY A 79 -19.90 0.46 -11.84
C GLY A 79 -20.04 0.24 -13.35
N GLU A 80 -20.32 1.29 -14.11
CA GLU A 80 -20.42 1.23 -15.57
C GLU A 80 -19.04 1.10 -16.23
N ILE A 81 -18.00 1.73 -15.65
CA ILE A 81 -16.61 1.56 -16.11
C ILE A 81 -16.20 0.08 -16.08
N ALA A 82 -16.54 -0.63 -15.00
CA ALA A 82 -16.22 -2.06 -14.85
C ALA A 82 -16.94 -2.96 -15.88
N GLY A 83 -18.08 -2.50 -16.41
CA GLY A 83 -18.82 -3.21 -17.47
C GLY A 83 -18.33 -2.89 -18.89
N LYS A 84 -17.81 -1.67 -19.11
CA LYS A 84 -17.40 -1.19 -20.43
C LYS A 84 -15.95 -1.51 -20.78
N PHE A 85 -15.07 -1.54 -19.79
CA PHE A 85 -13.64 -1.76 -19.99
C PHE A 85 -13.22 -3.15 -19.51
N PRO A 86 -12.25 -3.80 -20.17
CA PRO A 86 -11.77 -5.11 -19.75
C PRO A 86 -11.02 -5.03 -18.42
N SER A 87 -11.12 -6.09 -17.62
CA SER A 87 -10.34 -6.21 -16.38
C SER A 87 -8.92 -6.77 -16.62
N ASP A 88 -8.60 -7.09 -17.87
CA ASP A 88 -7.34 -7.65 -18.33
C ASP A 88 -6.20 -6.63 -18.31
N ALA A 89 -4.98 -7.15 -18.39
CA ALA A 89 -3.77 -6.35 -18.49
C ALA A 89 -3.57 -5.81 -19.92
N GLY A 90 -2.90 -4.67 -20.02
CA GLY A 90 -2.64 -4.07 -21.32
C GLY A 90 -2.11 -2.64 -21.25
N VAL A 91 -2.19 -1.99 -22.40
CA VAL A 91 -1.84 -0.57 -22.61
C VAL A 91 -3.12 0.24 -22.82
N TYR A 92 -3.13 1.49 -22.38
CA TYR A 92 -4.25 2.40 -22.57
C TYR A 92 -3.78 3.85 -22.72
N ALA A 93 -4.54 4.63 -23.48
CA ALA A 93 -4.35 6.05 -23.72
C ALA A 93 -5.59 6.80 -23.29
N VAL A 94 -5.42 7.82 -22.47
CA VAL A 94 -6.48 8.67 -21.94
C VAL A 94 -6.52 9.98 -22.72
N TYR A 95 -7.74 10.38 -23.07
CA TYR A 95 -8.05 11.55 -23.85
C TYR A 95 -8.95 12.49 -23.04
N ASP A 96 -8.70 13.79 -23.19
CA ASP A 96 -9.55 14.84 -22.62
C ASP A 96 -10.79 15.12 -23.50
N LYS A 97 -11.52 16.19 -23.15
CA LYS A 97 -12.70 16.66 -23.89
C LYS A 97 -12.38 17.20 -25.30
N ASP A 98 -11.15 17.66 -25.52
CA ASP A 98 -10.71 18.26 -26.78
C ASP A 98 -10.19 17.18 -27.75
N GLY A 99 -10.06 15.93 -27.26
CA GLY A 99 -9.61 14.78 -28.03
C GLY A 99 -8.09 14.63 -28.05
N ASP A 100 -7.38 15.33 -27.16
CA ASP A 100 -5.94 15.27 -27.04
C ASP A 100 -5.52 14.17 -26.04
N VAL A 101 -4.44 13.45 -26.38
CA VAL A 101 -3.89 12.41 -25.49
C VAL A 101 -3.22 13.08 -24.30
N GLN A 102 -3.76 12.83 -23.11
CA GLN A 102 -3.20 13.34 -21.86
C GLN A 102 -2.21 12.38 -21.21
N PHE A 103 -2.41 11.07 -21.39
CA PHE A 103 -1.59 10.05 -20.76
C PHE A 103 -1.64 8.71 -21.50
N ILE A 104 -0.50 8.02 -21.58
CA ILE A 104 -0.40 6.62 -22.05
C ILE A 104 0.27 5.78 -20.96
N GLY A 105 -0.38 4.68 -20.55
CA GLY A 105 0.10 3.83 -19.47
C GLY A 105 -0.09 2.35 -19.72
N ILE A 106 0.53 1.54 -18.86
CA ILE A 106 0.34 0.09 -18.80
C ILE A 106 -0.27 -0.29 -17.46
N THR A 107 -1.06 -1.35 -17.46
CA THR A 107 -1.77 -1.79 -16.26
C THR A 107 -2.02 -3.29 -16.27
N ARG A 108 -2.23 -3.84 -15.08
CA ARG A 108 -2.74 -5.21 -14.88
C ARG A 108 -4.26 -5.31 -14.98
N SER A 109 -4.95 -4.17 -14.99
CA SER A 109 -6.40 -4.07 -15.14
C SER A 109 -6.78 -2.73 -15.75
N ILE A 110 -7.19 -2.76 -17.02
CA ILE A 110 -7.60 -1.56 -17.75
C ILE A 110 -8.77 -0.87 -17.03
N ALA A 111 -9.84 -1.60 -16.73
CA ALA A 111 -10.98 -1.08 -15.99
C ALA A 111 -10.59 -0.43 -14.65
N GLY A 112 -9.72 -1.08 -13.87
CA GLY A 112 -9.27 -0.57 -12.57
C GLY A 112 -8.47 0.73 -12.69
N SER A 113 -7.57 0.82 -13.67
CA SER A 113 -6.78 2.03 -13.92
C SER A 113 -7.65 3.19 -14.43
N VAL A 114 -8.53 2.92 -15.40
CA VAL A 114 -9.46 3.93 -15.92
C VAL A 114 -10.37 4.46 -14.81
N ALA A 115 -10.95 3.58 -14.00
CA ALA A 115 -11.79 3.99 -12.87
C ALA A 115 -11.00 4.83 -11.84
N THR A 116 -9.73 4.51 -11.60
CA THR A 116 -8.88 5.27 -10.68
C THR A 116 -8.59 6.66 -11.24
N HIS A 117 -8.19 6.75 -12.50
CA HIS A 117 -7.88 8.04 -13.15
C HIS A 117 -9.11 8.93 -13.27
N TRP A 118 -10.26 8.36 -13.66
CA TRP A 118 -11.51 9.10 -13.72
C TRP A 118 -11.91 9.69 -12.36
N LYS A 119 -11.69 8.95 -11.26
CA LYS A 119 -11.91 9.49 -9.90
C LYS A 119 -10.93 10.61 -9.53
N SER A 120 -9.68 10.54 -9.99
CA SER A 120 -8.65 11.50 -9.63
C SER A 120 -8.68 12.78 -10.48
N VAL A 121 -8.93 12.64 -11.79
CA VAL A 121 -8.89 13.72 -12.78
C VAL A 121 -10.00 13.54 -13.84
N PRO A 122 -11.28 13.70 -13.46
CA PRO A 122 -12.41 13.43 -14.36
C PRO A 122 -12.37 14.30 -15.63
N GLU A 123 -11.97 15.56 -15.51
CA GLU A 123 -11.88 16.52 -16.63
C GLU A 123 -10.89 16.11 -17.72
N LEU A 124 -9.86 15.33 -17.35
CA LEU A 124 -8.82 14.86 -18.29
C LEU A 124 -9.06 13.42 -18.74
N CYS A 125 -10.03 12.72 -18.15
CA CYS A 125 -10.31 11.30 -18.39
C CYS A 125 -11.69 11.10 -19.01
N VAL A 126 -11.89 11.70 -20.19
CA VAL A 126 -13.18 11.74 -20.90
C VAL A 126 -13.36 10.51 -21.80
N SER A 127 -12.31 10.09 -22.49
CA SER A 127 -12.33 8.89 -23.33
C SER A 127 -11.01 8.14 -23.29
N VAL A 128 -11.06 6.85 -23.58
CA VAL A 128 -9.91 5.96 -23.46
C VAL A 128 -9.84 5.04 -24.67
N LYS A 129 -8.65 4.91 -25.26
CA LYS A 129 -8.29 3.77 -26.11
C LYS A 129 -7.54 2.76 -25.27
N PHE A 130 -7.74 1.48 -25.53
CA PHE A 130 -7.00 0.42 -24.85
C PHE A 130 -6.66 -0.72 -25.80
N GLY A 131 -5.56 -1.41 -25.49
CA GLY A 131 -5.14 -2.65 -26.12
C GLY A 131 -4.88 -3.68 -25.04
N VAL A 132 -5.65 -4.76 -25.03
CA VAL A 132 -5.41 -5.92 -24.15
C VAL A 132 -4.15 -6.63 -24.61
N VAL A 133 -3.39 -7.20 -23.67
CA VAL A 133 -2.23 -8.06 -23.93
C VAL A 133 -2.52 -9.43 -23.36
N ASP A 134 -2.62 -10.44 -24.22
CA ASP A 134 -2.98 -11.82 -23.85
C ASP A 134 -1.97 -12.45 -22.88
N GLU A 135 -0.67 -12.24 -23.11
CA GLU A 135 0.43 -12.72 -22.25
C GLU A 135 1.17 -11.53 -21.63
N PRO A 136 0.62 -10.92 -20.57
CA PRO A 136 1.16 -9.68 -20.02
C PRO A 136 2.37 -9.97 -19.14
N ASP A 137 3.55 -9.73 -19.69
CA ASP A 137 4.79 -9.63 -18.92
C ASP A 137 5.35 -8.20 -18.98
N ARG A 138 6.39 -7.93 -18.18
CA ARG A 138 6.99 -6.59 -18.12
C ARG A 138 7.47 -6.12 -19.49
N THR A 139 8.05 -7.01 -20.29
CA THR A 139 8.65 -6.68 -21.58
C THR A 139 7.58 -6.41 -22.64
N THR A 140 6.58 -7.29 -22.78
CA THR A 140 5.47 -7.11 -23.73
C THR A 140 4.66 -5.85 -23.44
N LEU A 141 4.31 -5.60 -22.17
CA LEU A 141 3.61 -4.37 -21.79
C LEU A 141 4.45 -3.13 -22.08
N THR A 142 5.75 -3.15 -21.76
CA THR A 142 6.65 -2.04 -22.06
C THR A 142 6.78 -1.80 -23.57
N GLN A 143 6.81 -2.85 -24.37
CA GLN A 143 6.85 -2.75 -25.83
C GLN A 143 5.56 -2.16 -26.40
N ALA A 144 4.40 -2.62 -25.93
CA ALA A 144 3.10 -2.06 -26.32
C ALA A 144 3.01 -0.56 -25.99
N TRP A 145 3.46 -0.17 -24.78
CA TRP A 145 3.55 1.23 -24.38
C TRP A 145 4.47 2.06 -25.28
N LYS A 146 5.67 1.56 -25.59
CA LYS A 146 6.62 2.25 -26.48
C LYS A 146 6.02 2.45 -27.87
N SER A 147 5.37 1.43 -28.42
CA SER A 147 4.70 1.51 -29.71
C SER A 147 3.65 2.63 -29.73
N TRP A 148 2.79 2.71 -28.71
CA TRP A 148 1.77 3.75 -28.61
C TRP A 148 2.37 5.15 -28.40
N MET A 149 3.42 5.27 -27.59
CA MET A 149 4.13 6.53 -27.37
C MET A 149 4.82 7.03 -28.64
N GLU A 150 5.52 6.15 -29.37
CA GLU A 150 6.19 6.48 -30.63
C GLU A 150 5.19 6.91 -31.69
N GLU A 151 4.06 6.23 -31.79
CA GLU A 151 2.98 6.60 -32.72
C GLU A 151 2.41 7.98 -32.40
N HIS A 152 2.13 8.26 -31.12
CA HIS A 152 1.66 9.57 -30.70
C HIS A 152 2.69 10.67 -30.96
N ILE A 153 3.95 10.47 -30.55
CA ILE A 153 5.03 11.44 -30.75
C ILE A 153 5.28 11.68 -32.25
N LYS A 154 5.18 10.64 -33.09
CA LYS A 154 5.30 10.80 -34.54
C LYS A 154 4.15 11.62 -35.14
N ALA A 155 2.95 11.49 -34.59
CA ALA A 155 1.77 12.23 -35.06
C ALA A 155 1.74 13.69 -34.58
N THR A 156 2.10 13.95 -33.32
CA THR A 156 1.94 15.28 -32.67
C THR A 156 3.25 16.04 -32.48
N GLY A 157 4.39 15.34 -32.53
CA GLY A 157 5.71 15.87 -32.18
C GLY A 157 5.93 16.09 -30.68
N LYS A 158 4.99 15.69 -29.81
CA LYS A 158 5.02 15.96 -28.37
C LYS A 158 4.82 14.69 -27.55
N VAL A 159 5.36 14.70 -26.34
CA VAL A 159 5.07 13.68 -25.31
C VAL A 159 3.73 14.07 -24.67
N PRO A 160 2.84 13.10 -24.36
CA PRO A 160 1.62 13.41 -23.62
C PRO A 160 1.96 14.09 -22.28
N PRO A 161 1.23 15.14 -21.86
CA PRO A 161 1.56 15.90 -20.65
C PRO A 161 1.74 15.02 -19.41
N GLY A 162 0.93 13.97 -19.26
CA GLY A 162 1.00 13.03 -18.14
C GLY A 162 2.19 12.08 -18.15
N ASN A 163 2.94 12.01 -19.24
CA ASN A 163 4.15 11.19 -19.39
C ASN A 163 5.43 12.03 -19.34
N GLU A 164 5.34 13.35 -19.20
CA GLU A 164 6.49 14.23 -19.03
C GLU A 164 7.16 14.04 -17.67
N SER A 165 8.48 14.23 -17.62
CA SER A 165 9.24 14.14 -16.37
C SER A 165 8.77 15.20 -15.38
N GLY A 166 8.34 14.77 -14.19
CA GLY A 166 7.86 15.67 -13.13
C GLY A 166 6.34 15.82 -13.07
N ASN A 167 5.60 15.38 -14.09
CA ASN A 167 4.15 15.29 -14.01
C ASN A 167 3.72 14.01 -13.29
N ALA A 168 3.11 14.18 -12.11
CA ALA A 168 2.67 13.07 -11.26
C ALA A 168 1.15 12.89 -11.21
N THR A 169 0.40 13.59 -12.10
CA THR A 169 -1.07 13.60 -12.12
C THR A 169 -1.67 12.20 -12.30
N TRP A 170 -1.02 11.35 -13.09
CA TRP A 170 -1.50 10.01 -13.46
C TRP A 170 -0.81 8.89 -12.69
N VAL A 171 0.19 9.24 -11.86
CA VAL A 171 0.87 8.29 -11.00
C VAL A 171 0.07 8.21 -9.71
N ARG A 172 -0.35 7.00 -9.32
CA ARG A 172 -0.98 6.77 -8.01
C ARG A 172 -0.04 7.26 -6.93
N GLN A 173 -0.39 8.38 -6.31
CA GLN A 173 0.33 8.85 -5.13
C GLN A 173 0.06 7.85 -4.00
N PRO A 174 1.09 7.47 -3.22
CA PRO A 174 0.81 6.81 -1.96
C PRO A 174 -0.13 7.72 -1.15
N PRO A 175 -1.13 7.15 -0.46
CA PRO A 175 -1.98 7.96 0.41
C PRO A 175 -1.07 8.78 1.33
N LYS A 176 -1.29 10.09 1.40
CA LYS A 176 -0.53 10.96 2.31
C LYS A 176 -0.70 10.36 3.71
N LYS A 177 0.41 9.92 4.32
CA LYS A 177 0.38 9.39 5.69
C LYS A 177 -0.14 10.51 6.59
N LYS A 178 -1.33 10.32 7.16
CA LYS A 178 -1.87 11.22 8.18
C LYS A 178 -0.89 11.26 9.35
N ALA A 179 -0.74 12.44 9.95
CA ALA A 179 -0.01 12.55 11.20
C ALA A 179 -0.81 11.84 12.30
N ASP A 180 -0.12 11.29 13.29
CA ASP A 180 -0.79 10.66 14.43
C ASP A 180 -1.61 11.70 15.20
N LEU A 181 -2.81 11.32 15.62
CA LEU A 181 -3.72 12.21 16.33
C LEU A 181 -3.27 12.43 17.77
N ARG A 182 -3.49 13.65 18.22
CA ARG A 182 -3.26 14.11 19.59
C ARG A 182 -4.61 14.27 20.26
N LEU A 183 -4.89 13.44 21.26
CA LEU A 183 -6.19 13.45 21.94
C LEU A 183 -6.30 14.56 22.99
N THR A 184 -5.18 15.04 23.52
CA THR A 184 -5.17 16.07 24.55
C THR A 184 -4.36 17.30 24.10
N PRO A 185 -4.70 18.50 24.61
CA PRO A 185 -3.95 19.72 24.34
C PRO A 185 -2.56 19.77 25.00
N GLY A 186 -2.18 18.74 25.77
CA GLY A 186 -0.87 18.62 26.41
C GLY A 186 -0.95 18.24 27.89
N ARG A 187 0.11 17.63 28.41
CA ARG A 187 0.23 17.08 29.78
C ARG A 187 -0.12 18.05 30.91
N HIS A 188 0.05 19.35 30.70
CA HIS A 188 -0.18 20.39 31.71
C HIS A 188 -1.53 21.09 31.59
N VAL A 189 -2.41 20.60 30.72
CA VAL A 189 -3.73 21.16 30.50
C VAL A 189 -4.77 20.21 31.09
N GLN A 190 -5.65 20.76 31.93
CA GLN A 190 -6.72 19.97 32.52
C GLN A 190 -7.82 19.71 31.48
N LEU A 191 -8.17 18.44 31.29
CA LEU A 191 -9.23 18.06 30.36
C LEU A 191 -10.60 18.48 30.92
N THR A 192 -11.46 18.97 30.04
CA THR A 192 -12.86 19.30 30.37
C THR A 192 -13.76 18.06 30.39
N VAL A 193 -13.35 16.99 29.73
CA VAL A 193 -14.07 15.71 29.63
C VAL A 193 -13.12 14.54 29.97
N PRO A 194 -13.65 13.40 30.47
CA PRO A 194 -12.88 12.18 30.67
C PRO A 194 -12.20 11.69 29.37
N LEU A 195 -11.05 11.03 29.52
CA LEU A 195 -10.30 10.53 28.36
C LEU A 195 -11.04 9.41 27.62
N GLU A 196 -11.84 8.64 28.35
CA GLU A 196 -12.71 7.59 27.80
C GLU A 196 -13.77 8.17 26.84
N GLU A 197 -14.30 9.37 27.13
CA GLU A 197 -15.24 10.05 26.24
C GLU A 197 -14.56 10.52 24.95
N LEU A 198 -13.30 11.00 25.04
CA LEU A 198 -12.52 11.38 23.87
C LEU A 198 -12.19 10.17 22.99
N ILE A 199 -11.87 9.03 23.61
CA ILE A 199 -11.67 7.75 22.89
C ILE A 199 -12.97 7.37 22.17
N ASP A 200 -14.10 7.42 22.88
CA ASP A 200 -15.42 7.06 22.36
C ASP A 200 -15.82 7.93 21.15
N GLN A 201 -15.62 9.25 21.24
CA GLN A 201 -15.83 10.15 20.11
C GLN A 201 -14.91 9.80 18.95
N LEU A 202 -13.61 9.62 19.20
CA LEU A 202 -12.64 9.35 18.15
C LEU A 202 -13.00 8.09 17.34
N VAL A 203 -13.33 6.99 18.03
CA VAL A 203 -13.64 5.71 17.35
C VAL A 203 -14.98 5.72 16.63
N LYS A 204 -15.92 6.58 17.04
CA LYS A 204 -17.24 6.73 16.39
C LYS A 204 -17.22 7.69 15.21
N GLU A 205 -16.40 8.74 15.29
CA GLU A 205 -16.27 9.75 14.22
C GLU A 205 -15.41 9.25 13.06
N ASN A 206 -14.50 8.31 13.32
CA ASN A 206 -13.56 7.80 12.32
C ASN A 206 -13.82 6.32 12.03
N LYS A 207 -13.93 5.99 10.73
CA LYS A 207 -14.23 4.63 10.28
C LYS A 207 -13.23 3.59 10.79
N VAL A 208 -11.93 3.91 10.74
CA VAL A 208 -10.86 3.02 11.19
C VAL A 208 -9.88 3.81 12.05
N VAL A 209 -9.66 3.33 13.27
CA VAL A 209 -8.72 3.93 14.23
C VAL A 209 -7.77 2.86 14.74
N ALA A 210 -6.46 3.13 14.65
CA ALA A 210 -5.40 2.25 15.10
C ALA A 210 -4.64 2.87 16.27
N PHE A 211 -4.83 2.32 17.46
CA PHE A 211 -4.03 2.66 18.63
C PHE A 211 -2.76 1.80 18.65
N ILE A 212 -1.62 2.44 18.46
CA ILE A 212 -0.32 1.80 18.23
C ILE A 212 0.73 2.30 19.22
N LYS A 213 1.87 1.59 19.28
CA LYS A 213 3.06 2.02 20.04
C LYS A 213 4.05 2.69 19.11
N GLY A 214 4.34 3.96 19.33
CA GLY A 214 5.04 4.81 18.38
C GLY A 214 4.09 5.38 17.34
N SER A 215 4.66 5.93 16.27
CA SER A 215 3.89 6.56 15.18
C SER A 215 3.75 5.67 13.97
N ARG A 216 2.84 6.03 13.06
CA ARG A 216 2.74 5.39 11.74
C ARG A 216 4.04 5.47 10.93
N SER A 217 4.82 6.54 11.11
CA SER A 217 6.11 6.76 10.44
C SER A 217 7.29 6.11 11.16
N ALA A 218 7.22 5.99 12.49
CA ALA A 218 8.26 5.43 13.35
C ALA A 218 7.62 4.51 14.41
N PRO A 219 7.18 3.29 14.03
CA PRO A 219 6.62 2.35 14.99
C PRO A 219 7.69 1.86 15.96
N LEU A 220 7.35 1.81 17.25
CA LEU A 220 8.27 1.40 18.32
C LEU A 220 8.05 -0.04 18.78
N CYS A 221 7.15 -0.77 18.10
CA CYS A 221 6.82 -2.16 18.40
C CYS A 221 6.58 -2.94 17.11
N GLY A 222 7.17 -4.14 17.00
CA GLY A 222 7.00 -5.01 15.81
C GLY A 222 5.54 -5.41 15.54
N PHE A 223 4.70 -5.51 16.58
CA PHE A 223 3.26 -5.76 16.43
C PHE A 223 2.54 -4.54 15.82
N SER A 224 2.90 -3.33 16.24
CA SER A 224 2.38 -2.10 15.65
C SER A 224 2.83 -1.95 14.19
N GLN A 225 4.11 -2.24 13.89
CA GLN A 225 4.62 -2.22 12.53
C GLN A 225 3.88 -3.21 11.62
N ARG A 226 3.57 -4.41 12.12
CA ARG A 226 2.80 -5.41 11.37
C ARG A 226 1.39 -4.92 11.05
N VAL A 227 0.68 -4.36 12.03
CA VAL A 227 -0.67 -3.82 11.82
C VAL A 227 -0.67 -2.66 10.81
N ILE A 228 0.28 -1.74 10.91
CA ILE A 228 0.44 -0.66 9.92
C ILE A 228 0.62 -1.26 8.52
N GLY A 229 1.48 -2.26 8.37
CA GLY A 229 1.72 -2.93 7.09
C GLY A 229 0.46 -3.60 6.52
N ILE A 230 -0.34 -4.26 7.36
CA ILE A 230 -1.62 -4.86 6.95
C ILE A 230 -2.60 -3.78 6.47
N LEU A 231 -2.81 -2.72 7.25
CA LEU A 231 -3.74 -1.63 6.89
C LEU A 231 -3.31 -0.93 5.60
N GLU A 232 -1.99 -0.73 5.40
CA GLU A 232 -1.44 -0.16 4.18
C GLU A 232 -1.58 -1.11 2.97
N ALA A 233 -1.42 -2.42 3.16
CA ALA A 233 -1.62 -3.43 2.11
C ALA A 233 -3.09 -3.53 1.66
N GLU A 234 -4.02 -3.42 2.61
CA GLU A 234 -5.47 -3.33 2.33
C GLU A 234 -5.86 -2.00 1.67
N GLY A 235 -4.97 -1.00 1.68
CA GLY A 235 -5.18 0.30 1.05
C GLY A 235 -6.24 1.15 1.75
N VAL A 236 -6.41 0.95 3.06
CA VAL A 236 -7.46 1.57 3.87
C VAL A 236 -6.98 2.89 4.43
N ASP A 237 -7.88 3.87 4.46
CA ASP A 237 -7.64 5.12 5.18
C ASP A 237 -8.00 4.93 6.66
N TYR A 238 -7.09 5.34 7.55
CA TYR A 238 -7.25 5.17 8.99
C TYR A 238 -6.52 6.27 9.76
N GLU A 239 -7.03 6.55 10.96
CA GLU A 239 -6.36 7.40 11.94
C GLU A 239 -5.46 6.56 12.83
N SER A 240 -4.28 7.07 13.19
CA SER A 240 -3.38 6.44 14.15
C SER A 240 -3.19 7.30 15.38
N VAL A 241 -3.08 6.65 16.55
CA VAL A 241 -2.82 7.31 17.83
C VAL A 241 -1.68 6.59 18.53
N ASP A 242 -0.63 7.33 18.90
CA ASP A 242 0.47 6.79 19.70
C ASP A 242 0.08 6.74 21.17
N VAL A 243 -0.03 5.52 21.71
CA VAL A 243 -0.37 5.29 23.12
C VAL A 243 0.81 5.48 24.07
N LEU A 244 2.00 5.75 23.53
CA LEU A 244 3.22 6.08 24.29
C LEU A 244 3.49 7.58 24.35
N ASP A 245 2.70 8.41 23.66
CA ASP A 245 2.85 9.86 23.70
C ASP A 245 2.39 10.41 25.06
N GLU A 246 3.36 10.58 25.96
CA GLU A 246 3.15 11.12 27.30
C GLU A 246 2.88 12.63 27.34
N GLU A 247 3.12 13.35 26.24
CA GLU A 247 2.89 14.78 26.15
C GLU A 247 1.44 15.06 25.73
N TYR A 248 0.94 14.39 24.69
CA TYR A 248 -0.38 14.64 24.12
C TYR A 248 -1.40 13.54 24.36
N ASN A 249 -1.00 12.37 24.86
CA ASN A 249 -1.88 11.23 25.13
C ASN A 249 -1.62 10.61 26.52
N ASN A 250 -1.26 11.43 27.52
CA ASN A 250 -0.99 10.97 28.88
C ASN A 250 -2.22 10.21 29.46
N GLY A 251 -1.98 9.02 30.02
CA GLY A 251 -3.04 8.17 30.57
C GLY A 251 -3.81 7.33 29.55
N LEU A 252 -3.67 7.61 28.24
CA LEU A 252 -4.41 6.92 27.16
C LEU A 252 -4.28 5.42 27.24
N ARG A 253 -3.07 4.91 27.49
CA ARG A 253 -2.80 3.48 27.51
C ARG A 253 -3.64 2.71 28.53
N GLU A 254 -3.87 3.28 29.71
CA GLU A 254 -4.63 2.61 30.78
C GLU A 254 -6.14 2.86 30.62
N SER A 255 -6.55 4.08 30.27
CA SER A 255 -7.95 4.40 29.93
C SER A 255 -8.46 3.53 28.78
N LEU A 256 -7.66 3.36 27.73
CA LEU A 256 -8.06 2.59 26.55
C LEU A 256 -8.20 1.09 26.86
N LYS A 257 -7.32 0.50 27.66
CA LYS A 257 -7.49 -0.91 28.10
C LYS A 257 -8.80 -1.11 28.86
N THR A 258 -9.18 -0.13 29.67
CA THR A 258 -10.41 -0.15 30.45
C THR A 258 -11.63 0.01 29.55
N TYR A 259 -11.60 1.00 28.66
CA TYR A 259 -12.66 1.28 27.69
C TYR A 259 -12.93 0.09 26.77
N SER A 260 -11.88 -0.51 26.21
CA SER A 260 -12.00 -1.59 25.23
C SER A 260 -12.11 -2.98 25.84
N ASN A 261 -11.94 -3.09 27.16
CA ASN A 261 -11.77 -4.35 27.87
C ASN A 261 -10.72 -5.26 27.21
N TRP A 262 -9.62 -4.67 26.72
CA TRP A 262 -8.59 -5.36 25.96
C TRP A 262 -7.18 -5.03 26.51
N PRO A 263 -6.35 -6.04 26.85
CA PRO A 263 -5.13 -5.81 27.63
C PRO A 263 -3.90 -5.42 26.81
N THR A 264 -3.89 -5.69 25.49
CA THR A 264 -2.70 -5.57 24.64
C THR A 264 -2.81 -4.47 23.59
N PHE A 265 -1.68 -4.15 22.97
CA PHE A 265 -1.57 -3.20 21.87
C PHE A 265 -0.77 -3.85 20.73
N PRO A 266 -1.05 -3.51 19.47
CA PRO A 266 -2.02 -2.50 19.00
C PRO A 266 -3.50 -2.88 19.21
N GLN A 267 -4.41 -1.89 19.19
CA GLN A 267 -5.88 -2.08 19.22
C GLN A 267 -6.50 -1.37 18.02
N ILE A 268 -7.33 -2.09 17.26
CA ILE A 268 -7.91 -1.59 16.02
C ILE A 268 -9.42 -1.55 16.15
N PHE A 269 -9.97 -0.37 15.90
CA PHE A 269 -11.40 -0.10 15.89
C PHE A 269 -11.87 0.11 14.46
N VAL A 270 -13.04 -0.44 14.14
CA VAL A 270 -13.76 -0.19 12.89
C VAL A 270 -15.21 0.13 13.22
N ASP A 271 -15.73 1.25 12.69
CA ASP A 271 -17.09 1.73 12.93
C ASP A 271 -17.47 1.78 14.43
N GLY A 272 -16.56 2.29 15.26
CA GLY A 272 -16.73 2.38 16.71
C GLY A 272 -16.56 1.07 17.49
N GLN A 273 -16.30 -0.06 16.83
CA GLN A 273 -16.18 -1.37 17.48
C GLN A 273 -14.75 -1.89 17.47
N LEU A 274 -14.30 -2.46 18.59
CA LEU A 274 -13.00 -3.13 18.67
C LEU A 274 -13.01 -4.41 17.82
N ILE A 275 -12.13 -4.46 16.83
CA ILE A 275 -11.90 -5.66 16.00
C ILE A 275 -10.88 -6.58 16.65
N GLY A 276 -9.85 -6.01 17.27
CA GLY A 276 -8.85 -6.75 18.03
C GLY A 276 -7.45 -6.17 17.95
N GLY A 277 -6.47 -7.00 18.28
CA GLY A 277 -5.05 -6.67 18.18
C GLY A 277 -4.34 -7.28 16.97
N CYS A 278 -3.01 -7.29 17.01
CA CYS A 278 -2.15 -7.71 15.90
C CYS A 278 -2.45 -9.12 15.38
N ASP A 279 -2.66 -10.10 16.26
CA ASP A 279 -2.84 -11.50 15.86
C ASP A 279 -4.18 -11.73 15.13
N ILE A 280 -5.25 -11.11 15.64
CA ILE A 280 -6.58 -11.17 15.01
C ILE A 280 -6.53 -10.51 13.63
N LEU A 281 -5.98 -9.31 13.53
CA LEU A 281 -5.85 -8.61 12.25
C LEU A 281 -5.00 -9.40 11.25
N SER A 282 -3.91 -10.01 11.70
CA SER A 282 -3.07 -10.86 10.85
C SER A 282 -3.86 -12.07 10.32
N SER A 283 -4.62 -12.74 11.19
CA SER A 283 -5.45 -13.88 10.77
C SER A 283 -6.55 -13.49 9.78
N MET A 284 -7.22 -12.35 10.00
CA MET A 284 -8.26 -11.86 9.09
C MET A 284 -7.66 -11.44 7.73
N HIS A 285 -6.45 -10.87 7.71
CA HIS A 285 -5.73 -10.54 6.48
C HIS A 285 -5.42 -11.79 5.67
N GLU A 286 -4.85 -12.82 6.32
CA GLU A 286 -4.51 -14.09 5.68
C GLU A 286 -5.75 -14.81 5.09
N LYS A 287 -6.91 -14.65 5.73
CA LYS A 287 -8.20 -15.20 5.26
C LYS A 287 -8.91 -14.32 4.23
N GLY A 288 -8.41 -13.11 3.96
CA GLY A 288 -9.06 -12.15 3.06
C GLY A 288 -10.37 -11.55 3.59
N GLU A 289 -10.60 -11.61 4.90
CA GLU A 289 -11.83 -11.14 5.56
C GLU A 289 -11.81 -9.60 5.77
N LEU A 290 -10.62 -9.00 5.83
CA LEU A 290 -10.45 -7.55 6.03
C LEU A 290 -11.02 -6.70 4.89
N ALA A 291 -10.89 -7.16 3.65
CA ALA A 291 -11.36 -6.40 2.50
C ALA A 291 -12.88 -6.14 2.53
N GLY A 292 -13.65 -7.03 3.15
CA GLY A 292 -15.09 -6.83 3.37
C GLY A 292 -15.36 -5.84 4.51
N LEU A 293 -14.59 -5.95 5.60
CA LEU A 293 -14.72 -5.09 6.78
C LEU A 293 -14.45 -3.61 6.46
N PHE A 294 -13.49 -3.34 5.58
CA PHE A 294 -13.12 -1.97 5.23
C PHE A 294 -13.90 -1.38 4.04
N LYS A 295 -14.66 -2.20 3.30
CA LYS A 295 -15.52 -1.75 2.20
C LYS A 295 -16.84 -1.24 2.74
N ASN A 296 -16.99 0.08 2.68
CA ASN A 296 -18.24 0.85 2.63
C ASN A 296 -17.86 2.22 2.08
#